data_AF-A0A1C6D174-F1
#
_entry.id   AF-A0A1C6D174-F1
#
_cell.length_a   1.000
_cell.length_b   1.000
_cell.length_c   1.000
_cell.angle_alpha   90.00
_cell.angle_beta   90.00
_cell.angle_gamma   90.00
#
_symmetry.space_group_name_H-M   'P 1'
#
loop_
_entity.id
_entity.type
_entity.pdbx_description
1 polymer ?
#
loop_
_entity_poly.entity_id
_entity_poly.type
_entity_poly.pdbx_seq_one_letter_code
_entity_poly.pdbx_strand_id
1 'polypeptide(L)'
;MSEISMYEAQKKKMQGLCDEHDLVYRFEKDRYPIIFTIKPVQGMDAQISMLENVEEVGYRSPDASMSWIFEDGGLDTKVTGGTFTISKTLRTKIESILVKMITYWQQYFFRDVLEKNALRSGLMPVIDEDEAGDTDEEPEDEGDMQGEDGPEVDLDDPDIQQAITIVRAENKATVGLLQRRTSVGYAKAARLIDALEELGVVGPYNGSDGREVLPTDEPDDTEGGED
;
A
#
# COMPACT_ATOMS: atom_id res chain seq x y z
N MET A 1 -5.26 5.95 -21.82
CA MET A 1 -3.84 5.65 -22.12
C MET A 1 -3.70 4.13 -22.18
N SER A 2 -2.86 3.58 -23.06
CA SER A 2 -2.59 2.13 -23.04
C SER A 2 -1.76 1.74 -21.81
N GLU A 3 -1.85 0.50 -21.38
CA GLU A 3 -1.10 -0.12 -20.27
C GLU A 3 0.41 0.01 -20.53
N ILE A 4 0.83 -0.09 -21.79
CA ILE A 4 2.23 0.16 -22.21
C ILE A 4 2.63 1.60 -21.86
N SER A 5 1.79 2.59 -22.20
CA SER A 5 2.07 3.99 -21.91
C SER A 5 2.08 4.26 -20.40
N MET A 6 1.19 3.63 -19.64
CA MET A 6 1.18 3.73 -18.18
C MET A 6 2.44 3.10 -17.57
N TYR A 7 2.85 1.92 -18.04
CA TYR A 7 4.09 1.25 -17.63
C TYR A 7 5.33 2.11 -17.92
N GLU A 8 5.44 2.66 -19.14
CA GLU A 8 6.55 3.54 -19.51
C GLU A 8 6.62 4.80 -18.63
N ALA A 9 5.47 5.38 -18.30
CA ALA A 9 5.40 6.53 -17.39
C ALA A 9 5.91 6.18 -15.99
N GLN A 10 5.52 5.03 -15.43
CA GLN A 10 6.03 4.59 -14.12
C GLN A 10 7.51 4.22 -14.18
N LYS A 11 7.97 3.56 -15.24
CA LYS A 11 9.39 3.25 -15.45
C LYS A 11 10.23 4.52 -15.48
N LYS A 12 9.76 5.59 -16.13
CA LYS A 12 10.44 6.89 -16.15
C LYS A 12 10.50 7.54 -14.77
N LYS A 13 9.43 7.43 -13.97
CA LYS A 13 9.42 7.87 -12.57
C LYS A 13 10.40 7.08 -11.70
N MET A 14 10.45 5.75 -11.86
CA MET A 14 11.42 4.90 -11.17
C MET A 14 12.86 5.26 -11.52
N GLN A 15 13.13 5.50 -12.80
CA GLN A 15 14.45 5.94 -13.26
C GLN A 15 14.84 7.27 -12.63
N GLY A 16 13.97 8.29 -12.69
CA GLY A 16 14.25 9.58 -12.07
C GLY A 16 14.50 9.48 -10.57
N LEU A 17 13.69 8.69 -9.86
CA LEU A 17 13.86 8.44 -8.43
C LEU A 17 15.19 7.74 -8.11
N CYS A 18 15.62 6.79 -8.94
CA CYS A 18 16.89 6.11 -8.75
C CYS A 18 18.08 7.03 -9.05
N ASP A 19 18.00 7.83 -10.12
CA ASP A 19 19.04 8.79 -10.52
C ASP A 19 19.22 9.88 -9.45
N GLU A 20 18.13 10.39 -8.86
CA GLU A 20 18.16 11.38 -7.76
C GLU A 20 18.84 10.87 -6.48
N HIS A 21 18.90 9.56 -6.28
CA HIS A 21 19.41 8.93 -5.06
C HIS A 21 20.69 8.11 -5.28
N ASP A 22 21.35 8.27 -6.44
CA ASP A 22 22.55 7.53 -6.84
C ASP A 22 22.36 6.01 -6.76
N LEU A 23 21.22 5.53 -7.25
CA LEU A 23 20.85 4.12 -7.30
C LEU A 23 20.76 3.62 -8.75
N VAL A 24 21.17 2.37 -8.96
CA VAL A 24 20.89 1.61 -10.18
C VAL A 24 19.93 0.50 -9.84
N TYR A 25 18.90 0.31 -10.67
CA TYR A 25 17.97 -0.80 -10.52
C TYR A 25 18.09 -1.83 -11.64
N ARG A 26 17.66 -3.05 -11.34
CA ARG A 26 17.42 -4.14 -12.27
C ARG A 26 16.02 -4.68 -12.02
N PHE A 27 15.23 -4.81 -13.08
CA PHE A 27 13.87 -5.33 -13.00
C PHE A 27 13.74 -6.61 -13.84
N GLU A 28 13.62 -7.76 -13.17
CA GLU A 28 13.46 -9.09 -13.75
C GLU A 28 11.98 -9.47 -13.76
N LYS A 29 11.25 -8.94 -14.75
CA LYS A 29 9.79 -9.10 -14.91
C LYS A 29 9.36 -10.29 -15.79
N ASP A 30 10.31 -10.94 -16.45
CA ASP A 30 10.07 -12.02 -17.43
C ASP A 30 10.16 -13.41 -16.77
N ARG A 31 9.94 -13.48 -15.45
CA ARG A 31 10.05 -14.67 -14.60
C ARG A 31 9.09 -14.58 -13.41
N TYR A 32 8.85 -15.72 -12.76
CA TYR A 32 8.16 -15.79 -11.48
C TYR A 32 9.10 -16.41 -10.41
N PRO A 33 9.16 -15.85 -9.18
CA PRO A 33 8.59 -14.56 -8.77
C PRO A 33 9.26 -13.38 -9.49
N ILE A 34 8.57 -12.25 -9.59
CA ILE A 34 9.12 -11.03 -10.21
C ILE A 34 10.09 -10.39 -9.21
N ILE A 35 11.29 -10.01 -9.69
CA ILE A 35 12.34 -9.47 -8.80
C ILE A 35 12.75 -8.08 -9.26
N PHE A 36 12.80 -7.15 -8.32
CA PHE A 36 13.33 -5.81 -8.52
C PHE A 36 14.48 -5.57 -7.55
N THR A 37 15.69 -5.32 -8.06
CA THR A 37 16.88 -5.12 -7.25
C THR A 37 17.45 -3.74 -7.45
N ILE A 38 17.78 -3.03 -6.37
CA ILE A 38 18.54 -1.79 -6.39
C ILE A 38 19.94 -1.99 -5.81
N LYS A 39 20.89 -1.22 -6.32
CA LYS A 39 22.28 -1.15 -5.87
C LYS A 39 22.75 0.30 -5.89
N PRO A 40 23.63 0.71 -4.95
CA PRO A 40 24.24 2.03 -5.01
C PRO A 40 25.16 2.14 -6.24
N VAL A 41 25.18 3.31 -6.89
CA VAL A 41 26.14 3.63 -7.95
C VAL A 41 27.53 3.72 -7.32
N GLN A 42 28.42 2.77 -7.62
CA GLN A 42 29.83 2.89 -7.23
C GLN A 42 30.56 3.79 -8.25
N GLY A 43 30.69 5.08 -7.94
CA GLY A 43 31.66 5.95 -8.60
C GLY A 43 33.06 5.72 -8.01
N MET A 44 34.10 5.75 -8.84
CA MET A 44 35.52 5.76 -8.39
C MET A 44 35.79 6.82 -7.31
N ASP A 45 34.99 7.91 -7.26
CA ASP A 45 35.07 8.99 -6.27
C ASP A 45 34.45 8.66 -4.89
N ALA A 46 33.55 7.67 -4.79
CA ALA A 46 32.91 7.28 -3.52
C ALA A 46 33.88 6.57 -2.56
N GLN A 47 35.03 6.10 -3.07
CA GLN A 47 36.08 5.46 -2.27
C GLN A 47 36.87 6.46 -1.40
N ILE A 48 36.88 7.76 -1.75
CA ILE A 48 37.70 8.79 -1.09
C ILE A 48 36.92 9.55 0.00
N SER A 49 35.57 9.55 -0.04
CA SER A 49 34.72 10.27 0.93
C SER A 49 34.18 9.40 2.08
N MET A 50 34.32 8.08 2.03
CA MET A 50 33.83 7.14 3.06
C MET A 50 34.54 7.22 4.43
N LEU A 51 35.54 8.09 4.60
CA LEU A 51 36.26 8.29 5.86
C LEU A 51 35.95 9.62 6.57
N GLU A 52 35.11 10.50 6.01
CA GLU A 52 34.93 11.86 6.57
C GLU A 52 33.51 12.16 7.10
N ASN A 53 32.48 11.38 6.76
CA ASN A 53 31.09 11.66 7.14
C ASN A 53 30.44 10.55 8.01
N VAL A 54 31.19 10.02 8.99
CA VAL A 54 30.78 8.87 9.82
C VAL A 54 29.63 9.18 10.80
N GLU A 55 29.15 10.42 10.93
CA GLU A 55 28.18 10.75 11.99
C GLU A 55 26.70 10.91 11.57
N GLU A 56 26.32 10.94 10.28
CA GLU A 56 24.89 11.14 9.92
C GLU A 56 24.27 10.19 8.89
N VAL A 57 25.04 9.45 8.08
CA VAL A 57 24.47 8.54 7.08
C VAL A 57 25.03 7.14 7.28
N GLY A 58 24.15 6.24 7.75
CA GLY A 58 24.50 4.85 8.07
C GLY A 58 25.35 4.17 6.99
N TYR A 59 26.33 3.40 7.45
CA TYR A 59 27.27 2.63 6.65
C TYR A 59 26.60 1.85 5.49
N ARG A 60 27.05 2.07 4.25
CA ARG A 60 26.61 1.36 3.04
C ARG A 60 27.72 0.44 2.54
N SER A 61 27.52 -0.87 2.61
CA SER A 61 28.52 -1.82 2.08
C SER A 61 28.53 -1.76 0.54
N PRO A 62 29.70 -1.78 -0.13
CA PRO A 62 29.79 -1.64 -1.59
C PRO A 62 29.05 -2.74 -2.37
N ASP A 63 29.04 -3.96 -1.85
CA ASP A 63 28.36 -5.12 -2.45
C ASP A 63 26.89 -5.25 -2.05
N ALA A 64 26.37 -4.29 -1.27
CA ALA A 64 25.02 -4.38 -0.76
C ALA A 64 23.96 -4.05 -1.82
N SER A 65 22.92 -4.87 -1.83
CA SER A 65 21.78 -4.75 -2.72
C SER A 65 20.50 -5.00 -1.95
N MET A 66 19.46 -4.28 -2.31
CA MET A 66 18.11 -4.48 -1.78
C MET A 66 17.23 -4.98 -2.91
N SER A 67 16.56 -6.09 -2.68
CA SER A 67 15.67 -6.71 -3.65
C SER A 67 14.26 -6.79 -3.09
N TRP A 68 13.29 -6.41 -3.90
CA TRP A 68 11.89 -6.69 -3.70
C TRP A 68 11.51 -7.90 -4.54
N ILE A 69 10.85 -8.87 -3.92
CA ILE A 69 10.42 -10.12 -4.50
C ILE A 69 8.90 -10.08 -4.48
N PHE A 70 8.27 -10.13 -5.64
CA PHE A 70 6.82 -10.12 -5.77
C PHE A 70 6.34 -11.55 -6.04
N GLU A 71 5.61 -12.09 -5.07
CA GLU A 71 5.10 -13.47 -5.02
C GLU A 71 3.67 -13.42 -4.49
N ASP A 72 2.72 -14.01 -5.22
CA ASP A 72 1.30 -14.13 -4.82
C ASP A 72 0.60 -12.85 -4.35
N GLY A 73 1.00 -11.69 -4.89
CA GLY A 73 0.43 -10.39 -4.51
C GLY A 73 1.22 -9.68 -3.41
N GLY A 74 2.01 -10.41 -2.63
CA GLY A 74 2.90 -9.86 -1.62
C GLY A 74 4.20 -9.31 -2.21
N LEU A 75 4.80 -8.33 -1.52
CA LEU A 75 6.08 -7.72 -1.88
C LEU A 75 7.11 -7.85 -0.74
N ASP A 76 7.88 -8.93 -0.76
CA ASP A 76 8.92 -9.19 0.22
C ASP A 76 10.20 -8.40 -0.05
N THR A 77 10.84 -7.90 1.01
CA THR A 77 12.11 -7.16 0.89
C THR A 77 13.27 -7.97 1.46
N LYS A 78 14.31 -8.16 0.65
CA LYS A 78 15.55 -8.84 1.03
C LYS A 78 16.77 -7.97 0.80
N VAL A 79 17.57 -7.76 1.84
CA VAL A 79 18.87 -7.08 1.75
C VAL A 79 19.98 -8.14 1.73
N THR A 80 20.90 -8.03 0.77
CA THR A 80 22.02 -8.95 0.58
C THR A 80 23.31 -8.17 0.42
N GLY A 81 24.43 -8.65 0.97
CA GLY A 81 25.76 -8.03 0.77
C GLY A 81 26.16 -6.97 1.81
N GLY A 82 25.50 -6.94 2.98
CA GLY A 82 25.85 -6.07 4.12
C GLY A 82 24.70 -5.18 4.56
N THR A 83 25.02 -4.06 5.23
CA THR A 83 24.03 -3.05 5.63
C THR A 83 23.79 -2.11 4.46
N PHE A 84 22.55 -2.11 3.95
CA PHE A 84 22.08 -1.12 2.98
C PHE A 84 20.70 -0.64 3.42
N THR A 85 20.66 0.63 3.81
CA THR A 85 19.47 1.29 4.32
C THR A 85 19.13 2.50 3.45
N ILE A 86 17.86 2.63 3.14
CA ILE A 86 17.26 3.79 2.47
C ILE A 86 16.22 4.41 3.41
N SER A 87 15.88 5.68 3.19
CA SER A 87 14.86 6.33 4.01
C SER A 87 13.50 5.66 3.83
N LYS A 88 12.67 5.66 4.88
CA LYS A 88 11.30 5.10 4.82
C LYS A 88 10.49 5.71 3.67
N THR A 89 10.61 7.03 3.48
CA THR A 89 9.95 7.76 2.39
C THR A 89 10.40 7.28 1.00
N LEU A 90 11.70 7.06 0.80
CA LEU A 90 12.21 6.56 -0.47
C LEU A 90 11.72 5.13 -0.73
N ARG A 91 11.76 4.27 0.31
CA ARG A 91 11.25 2.90 0.24
C ARG A 91 9.77 2.86 -0.19
N THR A 92 8.90 3.60 0.48
CA THR A 92 7.46 3.64 0.15
C THR A 92 7.21 4.16 -1.27
N LYS A 93 7.99 5.16 -1.73
CA LYS A 93 7.89 5.65 -3.12
C LYS A 93 8.30 4.58 -4.13
N ILE A 94 9.40 3.86 -3.87
CA ILE A 94 9.85 2.75 -4.74
C ILE A 94 8.78 1.66 -4.78
N GLU A 95 8.28 1.22 -3.63
CA GLU A 95 7.25 0.18 -3.54
C GLU A 95 5.98 0.57 -4.31
N SER A 96 5.48 1.79 -4.12
CA SER A 96 4.28 2.29 -4.83
C SER A 96 4.46 2.31 -6.36
N ILE A 97 5.63 2.76 -6.84
CA ILE A 97 5.91 2.77 -8.29
C ILE A 97 6.10 1.34 -8.81
N LEU A 98 6.78 0.48 -8.04
CA LEU A 98 7.06 -0.90 -8.40
C LEU A 98 5.78 -1.72 -8.54
N VAL A 99 4.86 -1.64 -7.58
CA VAL A 99 3.55 -2.30 -7.65
C VAL A 99 2.82 -1.88 -8.92
N LYS A 100 2.74 -0.57 -9.20
CA LYS A 100 2.11 -0.05 -10.44
C LYS A 100 2.80 -0.59 -11.70
N MET A 101 4.13 -0.65 -11.72
CA MET A 101 4.89 -1.23 -12.83
C MET A 101 4.56 -2.70 -13.05
N ILE A 102 4.47 -3.49 -11.97
CA ILE A 102 4.11 -4.91 -12.02
C ILE A 102 2.69 -5.08 -12.54
N THR A 103 1.72 -4.34 -11.99
CA THR A 103 0.31 -4.40 -12.41
C THR A 103 0.15 -4.10 -13.90
N TYR A 104 0.71 -2.99 -14.38
CA TYR A 104 0.59 -2.63 -15.80
C TYR A 104 1.30 -3.63 -16.72
N TRP A 105 2.44 -4.18 -16.28
CA TRP A 105 3.15 -5.22 -17.03
C TRP A 105 2.34 -6.51 -17.13
N GLN A 106 1.77 -7.00 -16.02
CA GLN A 106 0.95 -8.21 -16.00
C GLN A 106 -0.30 -8.06 -16.85
N GLN A 107 -1.00 -6.91 -16.76
CA GLN A 107 -2.17 -6.62 -17.60
C GLN A 107 -1.80 -6.61 -19.09
N TYR A 108 -0.71 -5.94 -19.45
CA TYR A 108 -0.21 -5.92 -20.82
C TYR A 108 0.16 -7.33 -21.31
N PHE A 109 0.94 -8.07 -20.51
CA PHE A 109 1.39 -9.42 -20.83
C PHE A 109 0.21 -10.37 -21.06
N PHE A 110 -0.76 -10.37 -20.15
CA PHE A 110 -1.94 -11.21 -20.27
C PHE A 110 -2.72 -10.92 -21.55
N ARG A 111 -2.99 -9.64 -21.84
CA ARG A 111 -3.64 -9.26 -23.10
C ARG A 111 -2.83 -9.70 -24.32
N ASP A 112 -1.53 -9.41 -24.35
CA ASP A 112 -0.66 -9.69 -25.50
C ASP A 112 -0.59 -11.19 -25.79
N VAL A 113 -0.52 -12.03 -24.75
CA VAL A 113 -0.58 -13.49 -24.85
C VAL A 113 -1.88 -13.98 -25.47
N LEU A 114 -3.02 -13.40 -25.06
CA LEU A 114 -4.34 -13.77 -25.57
C LEU A 114 -4.56 -13.29 -27.01
N GLU A 115 -4.22 -12.04 -27.32
CA GLU A 115 -4.40 -11.47 -28.66
C GLU A 115 -3.52 -12.16 -29.71
N LYS A 116 -2.30 -12.56 -29.33
CA LYS A 116 -1.39 -13.31 -30.21
C LYS A 116 -1.70 -14.80 -30.25
N ASN A 117 -2.68 -15.26 -29.47
CA ASN A 117 -3.01 -16.68 -29.31
C ASN A 117 -1.75 -17.52 -29.02
N ALA A 118 -0.87 -16.98 -28.16
CA ALA A 118 0.43 -17.58 -27.86
C ALA A 118 0.29 -18.89 -27.07
N LEU A 119 -0.83 -19.07 -26.38
CA LEU A 119 -1.24 -20.31 -25.75
C LEU A 119 -2.02 -21.18 -26.75
N ARG A 120 -1.72 -22.48 -26.80
CA ARG A 120 -2.52 -23.42 -27.59
C ARG A 120 -3.91 -23.55 -26.95
N SER A 121 -4.93 -23.74 -27.77
CA SER A 121 -6.28 -24.06 -27.30
C SER A 121 -6.24 -25.25 -26.33
N GLY A 122 -6.84 -25.09 -25.15
CA GLY A 122 -6.85 -26.10 -24.08
C GLY A 122 -5.66 -26.04 -23.11
N LEU A 123 -4.70 -25.11 -23.26
CA LEU A 123 -3.65 -24.84 -22.27
C LEU A 123 -3.96 -23.63 -21.38
N MET A 124 -5.19 -23.12 -21.42
CA MET A 124 -5.62 -22.10 -20.47
C MET A 124 -5.63 -22.71 -19.07
N PRO A 125 -4.93 -22.09 -18.10
CA PRO A 125 -5.02 -22.51 -16.71
C PRO A 125 -6.47 -22.46 -16.23
N VAL A 126 -6.87 -23.46 -15.46
CA VAL A 126 -8.15 -23.53 -14.76
C VAL A 126 -7.85 -23.35 -13.29
N ILE A 127 -8.61 -22.49 -12.62
CA ILE A 127 -8.52 -22.35 -11.17
C ILE A 127 -9.21 -23.59 -10.58
N ASP A 128 -8.46 -24.39 -9.83
CA ASP A 128 -9.00 -25.52 -9.09
C ASP A 128 -9.60 -24.98 -7.78
N GLU A 129 -10.93 -24.93 -7.71
CA GLU A 129 -11.68 -24.43 -6.54
C GLU A 129 -11.42 -25.28 -5.29
N ASP A 130 -11.01 -26.54 -5.44
CA ASP A 130 -10.69 -27.44 -4.33
C ASP A 130 -9.25 -27.24 -3.80
N GLU A 131 -8.34 -26.69 -4.62
CA GLU A 131 -6.96 -26.35 -4.23
C GLU A 131 -6.86 -24.95 -3.62
N ALA A 132 -7.78 -24.04 -3.99
CA ALA A 132 -8.02 -22.77 -3.32
C ALA A 132 -8.71 -23.02 -1.96
N GLY A 133 -8.00 -23.64 -1.02
CA GLY A 133 -8.55 -24.02 0.28
C GLY A 133 -9.33 -22.88 0.94
N ASP A 134 -10.41 -23.24 1.66
CA ASP A 134 -11.17 -22.37 2.58
C ASP A 134 -10.19 -21.77 3.60
N THR A 135 -9.50 -20.73 3.18
CA THR A 135 -8.70 -19.88 4.04
C THR A 135 -9.69 -18.80 4.41
N ASP A 136 -10.21 -18.82 5.64
CA ASP A 136 -11.05 -17.73 6.22
C ASP A 136 -10.28 -16.39 6.33
N GLU A 137 -9.14 -16.27 5.64
CA GLU A 137 -8.47 -15.01 5.36
C GLU A 137 -9.29 -14.30 4.27
N GLU A 138 -10.22 -13.45 4.71
CA GLU A 138 -10.80 -12.44 3.82
C GLU A 138 -9.62 -11.79 3.05
N PRO A 139 -9.70 -11.63 1.72
CA PRO A 139 -8.64 -10.97 0.98
C PRO A 139 -8.41 -9.61 1.63
N GLU A 140 -7.22 -9.42 2.22
CA GLU A 140 -6.79 -8.10 2.66
C GLU A 140 -6.86 -7.22 1.42
N ASP A 141 -7.82 -6.31 1.37
CA ASP A 141 -8.02 -5.38 0.27
C ASP A 141 -6.81 -4.43 0.28
N GLU A 142 -5.69 -4.84 -0.32
CA GLU A 142 -4.55 -4.00 -0.63
C GLU A 142 -4.85 -3.02 -1.79
N GLY A 143 -6.13 -2.70 -1.98
CA GLY A 143 -6.63 -1.65 -2.84
C GLY A 143 -6.84 -0.35 -2.07
N ASP A 144 -5.75 0.42 -1.92
CA ASP A 144 -5.67 1.85 -2.30
C ASP A 144 -4.76 2.65 -1.35
N MET A 145 -3.44 2.58 -1.60
CA MET A 145 -2.54 3.69 -1.25
C MET A 145 -2.81 4.91 -2.15
N GLN A 146 -4.01 5.48 -2.08
CA GLN A 146 -4.28 6.87 -2.44
C GLN A 146 -4.38 7.67 -1.14
N GLY A 147 -3.21 8.11 -0.68
CA GLY A 147 -3.14 9.39 0.03
C GLY A 147 -3.50 10.50 -0.96
N GLU A 148 -4.79 10.68 -1.20
CA GLU A 148 -5.34 11.93 -1.74
C GLU A 148 -6.01 12.66 -0.57
N ASP A 149 -5.38 13.78 -0.18
CA ASP A 149 -6.03 14.90 0.51
C ASP A 149 -7.34 15.22 -0.24
N GLY A 150 -8.44 14.69 0.28
CA GLY A 150 -9.77 15.14 -0.09
C GLY A 150 -10.25 16.14 0.97
N PRO A 151 -11.24 16.98 0.63
CA PRO A 151 -11.69 18.06 1.51
C PRO A 151 -12.04 17.52 2.90
N GLU A 152 -11.67 18.30 3.92
CA GLU A 152 -12.06 18.12 5.32
C GLU A 152 -13.57 17.82 5.37
N VAL A 153 -13.95 16.75 6.08
CA VAL A 153 -15.36 16.42 6.24
C VAL A 153 -15.94 17.41 7.25
N ASP A 154 -16.86 18.25 6.79
CA ASP A 154 -17.58 19.17 7.66
C ASP A 154 -18.46 18.37 8.62
N LEU A 155 -18.43 18.68 9.92
CA LEU A 155 -19.21 17.98 10.95
C LEU A 155 -20.73 18.15 10.74
N ASP A 156 -21.13 19.13 9.93
CA ASP A 156 -22.51 19.37 9.49
C ASP A 156 -22.88 18.62 8.19
N ASP A 157 -22.01 17.76 7.63
CA ASP A 157 -22.30 16.97 6.42
C ASP A 157 -23.53 16.04 6.69
N PRO A 158 -24.60 16.10 5.85
CA PRO A 158 -25.74 15.20 5.98
C PRO A 158 -25.36 13.71 5.99
N ASP A 159 -24.23 13.35 5.38
CA ASP A 159 -23.72 11.98 5.37
C ASP A 159 -23.26 11.51 6.77
N ILE A 160 -22.81 12.43 7.64
CA ILE A 160 -22.46 12.12 9.04
C ILE A 160 -23.73 11.77 9.82
N GLN A 161 -24.80 12.54 9.71
CA GLN A 161 -26.06 12.26 10.41
C GLN A 161 -26.65 10.90 9.99
N GLN A 162 -26.52 10.59 8.70
CA GLN A 162 -26.90 9.28 8.17
C GLN A 162 -26.01 8.16 8.76
N ALA A 163 -24.69 8.38 8.84
CA ALA A 163 -23.75 7.43 9.42
C ALA A 163 -24.02 7.16 10.91
N ILE A 164 -24.30 8.20 11.72
CA ILE A 164 -24.70 8.07 13.13
C ILE A 164 -25.91 7.13 13.26
N THR A 165 -26.93 7.36 12.43
CA THR A 165 -28.17 6.59 12.47
C THR A 165 -27.92 5.11 12.16
N ILE A 166 -27.09 4.83 11.15
CA ILE A 166 -26.75 3.46 10.73
C ILE A 166 -25.92 2.74 11.80
N VAL A 167 -24.88 3.41 12.30
CA VAL A 167 -23.95 2.85 13.28
C VAL A 167 -24.65 2.54 14.60
N ARG A 168 -25.55 3.42 15.05
CA ARG A 168 -26.38 3.17 16.25
C ARG A 168 -27.42 2.07 16.04
N ALA A 169 -28.00 1.96 14.85
CA ALA A 169 -28.98 0.92 14.56
C ALA A 169 -28.36 -0.48 14.52
N GLU A 170 -27.14 -0.60 13.99
CA GLU A 170 -26.45 -1.87 13.80
C GLU A 170 -25.45 -2.19 14.94
N ASN A 171 -25.26 -1.25 15.87
CA ASN A 171 -24.33 -1.30 16.99
C ASN A 171 -22.89 -1.72 16.60
N LYS A 172 -22.46 -1.33 15.39
CA LYS A 172 -21.14 -1.65 14.83
C LYS A 172 -20.65 -0.49 13.98
N ALA A 173 -19.42 -0.01 14.21
CA ALA A 173 -18.82 1.04 13.39
C ALA A 173 -17.67 0.45 12.55
N THR A 174 -17.97 0.08 11.31
CA THR A 174 -16.98 -0.44 10.33
C THR A 174 -17.10 0.28 8.99
N VAL A 175 -15.96 0.46 8.31
CA VAL A 175 -15.90 1.17 7.02
C VAL A 175 -16.83 0.48 6.00
N GLY A 176 -16.78 -0.86 5.94
CA GLY A 176 -17.65 -1.65 5.06
C GLY A 176 -19.14 -1.57 5.39
N LEU A 177 -19.53 -1.34 6.65
CA LEU A 177 -20.94 -1.11 6.99
C LEU A 177 -21.44 0.20 6.38
N LEU A 178 -20.66 1.28 6.52
CA LEU A 178 -21.02 2.57 5.95
C LEU A 178 -21.03 2.50 4.42
N GLN A 179 -20.03 1.92 3.77
CA GLN A 179 -20.01 1.75 2.31
C GLN A 179 -21.29 1.09 1.77
N ARG A 180 -21.75 0.01 2.42
CA ARG A 180 -22.97 -0.71 2.01
C ARG A 180 -24.26 0.07 2.25
N ARG A 181 -24.29 1.00 3.22
CA ARG A 181 -25.52 1.68 3.66
C ARG A 181 -25.63 3.13 3.20
N THR A 182 -24.53 3.82 2.93
CA THR A 182 -24.51 5.23 2.51
C THR A 182 -24.07 5.43 1.06
N SER A 183 -23.77 4.37 0.30
CA SER A 183 -23.27 4.46 -1.09
C SER A 183 -22.02 5.35 -1.25
N VAL A 184 -21.25 5.52 -0.17
CA VAL A 184 -20.01 6.32 -0.18
C VAL A 184 -18.80 5.44 -0.49
N GLY A 185 -17.79 6.01 -1.15
CA GLY A 185 -16.51 5.33 -1.39
C GLY A 185 -15.72 5.09 -0.10
N TYR A 186 -14.75 4.17 -0.15
CA TYR A 186 -13.95 3.74 1.01
C TYR A 186 -13.31 4.92 1.76
N ALA A 187 -12.61 5.81 1.04
CA ALA A 187 -11.95 6.97 1.63
C ALA A 187 -12.92 7.91 2.35
N LYS A 188 -14.16 8.07 1.85
CA LYS A 188 -15.19 8.86 2.54
C LYS A 188 -15.75 8.12 3.74
N ALA A 189 -15.99 6.81 3.64
CA ALA A 189 -16.45 6.00 4.77
C ALA A 189 -15.44 5.97 5.94
N ALA A 190 -14.14 5.89 5.66
CA ALA A 190 -13.09 5.94 6.68
C ALA A 190 -13.13 7.28 7.44
N ARG A 191 -13.17 8.41 6.72
CA ARG A 191 -13.27 9.74 7.33
C ARG A 191 -14.57 9.94 8.10
N LEU A 192 -15.69 9.37 7.64
CA LEU A 192 -16.94 9.40 8.39
C LEU A 192 -16.79 8.67 9.73
N ILE A 193 -16.05 7.57 9.80
CA ILE A 193 -15.80 6.86 11.06
C ILE A 193 -14.91 7.69 11.99
N ASP A 194 -13.90 8.37 11.46
CA ASP A 194 -13.08 9.30 12.25
C ASP A 194 -13.89 10.48 12.80
N ALA A 195 -14.79 11.06 11.98
CA ALA A 195 -15.71 12.10 12.44
C ALA A 195 -16.70 11.58 13.51
N LEU A 196 -17.13 10.32 13.43
CA LEU A 196 -17.99 9.70 14.46
C LEU A 196 -17.25 9.48 15.79
N GLU A 197 -15.94 9.24 15.75
CA GLU A 197 -15.10 9.19 16.96
C GLU A 197 -14.96 10.60 17.58
N GLU A 198 -14.70 11.62 16.76
CA GLU A 198 -14.63 13.01 17.22
C GLU A 198 -15.94 13.49 17.85
N LEU A 199 -17.08 13.02 17.34
CA LEU A 199 -18.42 13.29 17.88
C LEU A 199 -18.79 12.41 19.08
N GLY A 200 -17.91 11.52 19.55
CA GLY A 200 -18.16 10.65 20.69
C GLY A 200 -19.25 9.60 20.47
N VAL A 201 -19.55 9.26 19.21
CA VAL A 201 -20.52 8.21 18.85
C VAL A 201 -19.86 6.84 18.83
N VAL A 202 -18.56 6.81 18.61
CA VAL A 202 -17.76 5.60 18.41
C VAL A 202 -16.51 5.68 19.27
N GLY A 203 -16.13 4.57 19.90
CA GLY A 203 -14.95 4.47 20.76
C GLY A 203 -13.63 4.48 19.97
N PRO A 204 -12.49 4.51 20.69
CA PRO A 204 -11.17 4.58 20.08
C PRO A 204 -10.89 3.36 19.20
N TYR A 205 -9.98 3.54 18.24
CA TYR A 205 -9.55 2.48 17.34
C TYR A 205 -8.96 1.28 18.09
N ASN A 206 -9.59 0.10 17.95
CA ASN A 206 -9.21 -1.15 18.62
C ASN A 206 -8.55 -2.19 17.70
N GLY A 207 -7.93 -1.76 16.58
CA GLY A 207 -7.22 -2.66 15.65
C GLY A 207 -8.06 -3.10 14.45
N SER A 208 -7.92 -4.37 14.04
CA SER A 208 -8.54 -4.93 12.83
C SER A 208 -10.06 -5.14 12.94
N ASP A 209 -10.60 -5.12 14.15
CA ASP A 209 -12.04 -5.19 14.39
C ASP A 209 -12.68 -3.81 14.47
N GLY A 210 -13.91 -3.71 13.97
CA GLY A 210 -14.69 -2.47 13.95
C GLY A 210 -14.76 -1.77 15.30
N ARG A 211 -14.90 -0.44 15.28
CA ARG A 211 -14.96 0.37 16.50
C ARG A 211 -16.28 0.11 17.24
N GLU A 212 -16.20 0.14 18.57
CA GLU A 212 -17.36 -0.04 19.45
C GLU A 212 -18.25 1.21 19.41
N VAL A 213 -19.58 1.02 19.39
CA VAL A 213 -20.53 2.13 19.35
C VAL A 213 -20.87 2.53 20.78
N LEU A 214 -20.66 3.80 21.11
CA LEU A 214 -20.91 4.30 22.45
C LEU A 214 -22.43 4.54 22.64
N PRO A 215 -23.04 4.00 23.72
CA PRO A 215 -24.44 4.24 24.02
C PRO A 215 -24.69 5.72 24.31
N THR A 216 -25.87 6.21 23.92
CA THR A 216 -26.25 7.61 24.16
C THR A 216 -26.81 7.75 25.57
N ASP A 217 -25.92 7.90 26.55
CA ASP A 217 -26.21 8.45 27.88
C ASP A 217 -24.92 9.13 28.40
N GLU A 218 -24.86 10.47 28.34
CA GLU A 218 -23.82 11.35 28.94
C GLU A 218 -23.70 11.14 30.47
N PRO A 219 -22.60 11.50 31.18
CA PRO A 219 -21.58 12.51 30.85
C PRO A 219 -20.10 12.08 31.03
N ASP A 220 -19.25 13.00 30.58
CA ASP A 220 -17.78 13.10 30.71
C ASP A 220 -17.27 12.85 32.15
N ASP A 221 -16.81 11.63 32.45
CA ASP A 221 -15.95 11.36 33.61
C ASP A 221 -14.53 11.83 33.28
N THR A 222 -14.33 13.14 33.36
CA THR A 222 -13.00 13.72 33.56
C THR A 222 -12.51 13.34 34.96
N GLU A 223 -11.87 12.16 35.08
CA GLU A 223 -10.95 11.88 36.18
C GLU A 223 -9.71 12.79 36.04
N GLY A 224 -9.87 14.04 36.48
CA GLY A 224 -8.76 14.91 36.86
C GLY A 224 -8.45 14.70 38.33
N GLY A 225 -7.50 13.82 38.63
CA GLY A 225 -6.85 13.79 39.94
C GLY A 225 -5.94 15.01 40.10
N GLU A 226 -6.07 15.73 41.20
CA GLU A 226 -5.00 16.56 41.78
C GLU A 226 -5.20 16.71 43.30
N ASP A 227 -4.14 16.31 44.02
CA ASP A 227 -3.73 16.49 45.43
C ASP A 227 -4.54 15.91 46.62
#